data_AF-M5RC00-F1
#
_entry.id   AF-M5RC00-F1
#
_cell.length_a   1.000
_cell.length_b   1.000
_cell.length_c   1.000
_cell.angle_alpha   90.00
_cell.angle_beta   90.00
_cell.angle_gamma   90.00
#
_symmetry.space_group_name_H-M   'P 1'
#
loop_
_entity.id
_entity.type
_entity.pdbx_description
1 polymer ?
#
loop_
_entity_poly.entity_id
_entity_poly.type
_entity_poly.pdbx_seq_one_letter_code
_entity_poly.pdbx_strand_id
1 'polypeptide(L)'
;MNFRSSRRRFLAAGLATTGYLALNVPLFAADHEITQTQSQSLIDNLVNFLRQQQSANGAWKSRTYALLKSGQALTPFVLSALLGANPKIADTAMAEKAIAWMRGKIRGGALGVADPDVLEYPVFASGFALRCFQDCSGDKETIVSLRVF
;
A
#
# COMPACT_ATOMS: atom_id res chain seq x y z
N MET A 1 23.41 -53.11 20.57
CA MET A 1 22.65 -53.81 21.62
C MET A 1 21.20 -53.39 21.54
N ASN A 2 20.33 -54.33 21.20
CA ASN A 2 18.88 -54.20 21.15
C ASN A 2 18.31 -54.22 22.58
N PHE A 3 17.30 -53.40 22.88
CA PHE A 3 16.31 -53.76 23.88
C PHE A 3 14.89 -53.58 23.32
N ARG A 4 14.19 -54.70 23.24
CA ARG A 4 12.80 -54.87 22.80
C ARG A 4 11.85 -54.71 23.99
N SER A 5 10.58 -54.48 23.65
CA SER A 5 9.34 -54.71 24.43
C SER A 5 8.95 -53.57 25.39
N SER A 6 7.69 -53.18 25.53
CA SER A 6 6.54 -54.07 25.64
C SER A 6 5.22 -53.41 25.22
N ARG A 7 4.36 -54.22 24.59
CA ARG A 7 2.99 -53.91 24.19
C ARG A 7 2.11 -53.85 25.43
N ARG A 8 1.22 -52.85 25.53
CA ARG A 8 -0.04 -53.00 26.27
C ARG A 8 -1.19 -52.56 25.39
N ARG A 9 -1.91 -53.56 24.89
CA ARG A 9 -3.25 -53.42 24.31
C ARG A 9 -4.21 -53.16 25.47
N PHE A 10 -4.98 -52.09 25.39
CA PHE A 10 -6.24 -51.99 26.11
C PHE A 10 -7.35 -51.83 25.09
N LEU A 11 -8.07 -52.93 24.88
CA LEU A 11 -9.42 -52.94 24.33
C LEU A 11 -10.36 -52.78 25.52
N ALA A 12 -11.16 -51.72 25.53
CA ALA A 12 -12.43 -51.71 26.22
C ALA A 12 -13.39 -50.84 25.41
N ALA A 13 -14.37 -51.53 24.82
CA ALA A 13 -15.49 -50.95 24.12
C ALA A 13 -16.39 -50.17 25.08
N GLY A 14 -16.93 -49.05 24.60
CA GLY A 14 -18.03 -48.33 25.21
C GLY A 14 -18.83 -47.62 24.13
N LEU A 15 -19.80 -48.32 23.53
CA LEU A 15 -20.84 -47.72 22.71
C LEU A 15 -21.81 -46.95 23.62
N ALA A 16 -21.96 -45.65 23.40
CA ALA A 16 -23.20 -44.94 23.70
C ALA A 16 -23.30 -43.70 22.78
N THR A 17 -24.10 -43.89 21.75
CA THR A 17 -24.64 -42.92 20.80
C THR A 17 -25.40 -41.78 21.48
N THR A 18 -24.99 -40.52 21.24
CA THR A 18 -25.90 -39.36 21.09
C THR A 18 -25.11 -38.14 20.60
N GLY A 19 -25.59 -37.48 19.54
CA GLY A 19 -25.31 -36.06 19.30
C GLY A 19 -24.49 -35.71 18.05
N TYR A 20 -25.18 -35.64 16.91
CA TYR A 20 -24.99 -34.67 15.83
C TYR A 20 -23.57 -34.36 15.30
N LEU A 21 -23.36 -34.76 14.03
CA LEU A 21 -22.42 -34.21 13.05
C LEU A 21 -21.38 -33.22 13.61
N ALA A 22 -20.24 -33.74 14.04
CA ALA A 22 -19.00 -33.02 13.83
C ALA A 22 -18.76 -33.01 12.32
N LEU A 23 -19.30 -31.99 11.65
CA LEU A 23 -18.73 -31.54 10.38
C LEU A 23 -17.24 -31.36 10.65
N ASN A 24 -16.43 -32.31 10.18
CA ASN A 24 -15.02 -32.08 9.90
C ASN A 24 -14.96 -31.02 8.80
N VAL A 25 -15.27 -29.77 9.15
CA VAL A 25 -14.75 -28.64 8.42
C VAL A 25 -13.28 -28.66 8.76
N PRO A 26 -12.36 -28.95 7.82
CA PRO A 26 -10.99 -28.53 8.04
C PRO A 26 -11.05 -27.00 8.17
N LEU A 27 -11.07 -26.52 9.42
CA LEU A 27 -10.80 -25.13 9.79
C LEU A 27 -9.30 -24.79 9.60
N PHE A 28 -8.57 -25.69 8.94
CA PHE A 28 -7.27 -25.42 8.36
C PHE A 28 -7.49 -24.48 7.19
N ALA A 29 -7.48 -23.19 7.53
CA ALA A 29 -7.00 -22.12 6.69
C ALA A 29 -5.96 -22.69 5.71
N ALA A 30 -6.27 -22.59 4.42
CA ALA A 30 -5.24 -22.73 3.42
C ALA A 30 -4.28 -21.56 3.66
N ASP A 31 -3.22 -21.80 4.42
CA ASP A 31 -2.06 -20.92 4.46
C ASP A 31 -1.47 -20.96 3.04
N HIS A 32 -1.95 -20.05 2.19
CA HIS A 32 -1.46 -19.91 0.83
C HIS A 32 -0.12 -19.20 0.94
N GLU A 33 0.96 -19.96 1.04
CA GLU A 33 2.32 -19.43 1.02
C GLU A 33 2.57 -18.80 -0.36
N ILE A 34 2.43 -17.47 -0.45
CA ILE A 34 2.65 -16.74 -1.69
C ILE A 34 4.14 -16.85 -2.04
N THR A 35 4.43 -17.50 -3.16
CA THR A 35 5.80 -17.62 -3.65
C THR A 35 6.34 -16.25 -4.07
N GLN A 36 7.66 -16.03 -3.97
CA GLN A 36 8.28 -14.76 -4.32
C GLN A 36 7.96 -14.29 -5.74
N THR A 37 7.87 -15.22 -6.70
CA THR A 37 7.49 -14.94 -8.09
C THR A 37 6.04 -14.45 -8.19
N GLN A 38 5.11 -15.07 -7.46
CA GLN A 38 3.72 -14.61 -7.40
C GLN A 38 3.63 -13.23 -6.76
N SER A 39 4.35 -12.97 -5.66
CA SER A 39 4.43 -11.66 -5.02
C SER A 39 4.91 -10.57 -5.98
N GLN A 40 5.94 -10.84 -6.77
CA GLN A 40 6.45 -9.86 -7.73
C GLN A 40 5.42 -9.54 -8.83
N SER A 41 4.78 -10.58 -9.39
CA SER A 41 3.73 -10.37 -10.40
C SER A 41 2.55 -9.56 -9.88
N LEU A 42 2.19 -9.71 -8.59
CA LEU A 42 1.15 -8.92 -7.95
C LEU A 42 1.57 -7.44 -7.84
N ILE A 43 2.81 -7.18 -7.43
CA ILE A 43 3.35 -5.82 -7.37
C ILE A 43 3.33 -5.16 -8.75
N ASP A 44 3.77 -5.87 -9.79
CA ASP A 44 3.79 -5.34 -11.16
C ASP A 44 2.38 -5.00 -11.65
N ASN A 45 1.41 -5.85 -11.34
CA ASN A 45 -0.01 -5.61 -11.65
C ASN A 45 -0.56 -4.39 -10.90
N LEU A 46 -0.23 -4.24 -9.61
CA LEU A 46 -0.65 -3.08 -8.82
C LEU A 46 -0.01 -1.77 -9.31
N VAL A 47 1.26 -1.80 -9.70
CA VAL A 47 1.95 -0.66 -10.31
C VAL A 47 1.27 -0.26 -11.61
N ASN A 48 0.96 -1.22 -12.47
CA ASN A 48 0.26 -0.97 -13.74
C ASN A 48 -1.15 -0.42 -13.51
N PHE A 49 -1.89 -0.97 -12.55
CA PHE A 49 -3.21 -0.46 -12.18
C PHE A 49 -3.13 1.00 -11.71
N LEU A 50 -2.24 1.31 -10.76
CA LEU A 50 -2.09 2.67 -10.24
C LEU A 50 -1.65 3.66 -11.34
N ARG A 51 -0.78 3.24 -12.25
CA ARG A 51 -0.42 4.05 -13.43
C ARG A 51 -1.64 4.41 -14.27
N GLN A 52 -2.55 3.46 -14.52
CA GLN A 52 -3.79 3.69 -15.27
C GLN A 52 -4.79 4.59 -14.54
N GLN A 53 -4.72 4.66 -13.20
CA GLN A 53 -5.55 5.57 -12.41
C GLN A 53 -5.03 7.02 -12.37
N GLN A 54 -3.82 7.28 -12.88
CA GLN A 54 -3.29 8.64 -12.92
C GLN A 54 -4.09 9.49 -13.92
N SER A 55 -4.51 10.68 -13.49
CA SER A 55 -5.15 11.66 -14.36
C SER A 55 -4.15 12.19 -15.39
N ALA A 56 -4.65 12.72 -16.52
CA ALA A 56 -3.79 13.26 -17.60
C ALA A 56 -2.81 14.36 -17.12
N ASN A 57 -3.17 15.10 -16.06
CA ASN A 57 -2.36 16.15 -15.46
C ASN A 57 -1.36 15.64 -14.40
N GLY A 58 -1.26 14.33 -14.17
CA GLY A 58 -0.33 13.73 -13.21
C GLY A 58 -0.90 13.40 -11.82
N ALA A 59 -2.15 13.75 -11.53
CA ALA A 59 -2.74 13.58 -10.20
C ALA A 59 -3.43 12.22 -9.99
N TRP A 60 -3.40 11.71 -8.76
CA TRP A 60 -4.33 10.69 -8.28
C TRP A 60 -5.41 11.34 -7.43
N LYS A 61 -6.68 11.07 -7.76
CA LYS A 61 -7.85 11.68 -7.12
C LYS A 61 -8.83 10.61 -6.69
N SER A 62 -9.42 10.77 -5.52
CA SER A 62 -10.50 9.89 -5.10
C SER A 62 -11.80 10.22 -5.82
N ARG A 63 -12.53 9.17 -6.23
CA ARG A 63 -13.89 9.30 -6.80
C ARG A 63 -14.97 9.31 -5.73
N THR A 64 -14.69 8.71 -4.57
CA THR A 64 -15.68 8.43 -3.53
C THR A 64 -15.46 9.23 -2.26
N TYR A 65 -14.20 9.54 -1.91
CA TYR A 65 -13.87 10.30 -0.71
C TYR A 65 -13.73 11.78 -1.05
N ALA A 66 -14.70 12.59 -0.63
CA ALA A 66 -14.74 14.02 -0.92
C ALA A 66 -13.46 14.76 -0.46
N LEU A 67 -12.96 14.41 0.72
CA LEU A 67 -11.73 14.98 1.29
C LEU A 67 -10.46 14.68 0.46
N LEU A 68 -10.48 13.69 -0.43
CA LEU A 68 -9.33 13.32 -1.28
C LEU A 68 -9.60 13.60 -2.76
N LYS A 69 -10.64 14.38 -3.06
CA LYS A 69 -11.11 14.62 -4.42
C LYS A 69 -10.20 15.58 -5.18
N SER A 70 -9.52 16.52 -4.50
CA SER A 70 -8.54 17.38 -5.19
C SER A 70 -7.27 16.62 -5.53
N GLY A 71 -6.93 15.61 -4.73
CA GLY A 71 -5.79 14.72 -4.91
C GLY A 71 -4.50 15.22 -4.27
N GLN A 72 -4.54 16.27 -3.45
CA GLN A 72 -3.33 16.85 -2.85
C GLN A 72 -2.71 15.92 -1.82
N ALA A 73 -3.51 15.20 -1.05
CA ALA A 73 -3.01 14.15 -0.17
C ALA A 73 -2.76 12.82 -0.90
N LEU A 74 -3.64 12.46 -1.84
CA LEU A 74 -3.59 11.15 -2.48
C LEU A 74 -2.44 11.00 -3.48
N THR A 75 -2.13 12.07 -4.23
CA THR A 75 -1.05 12.06 -5.23
C THR A 75 0.33 11.74 -4.62
N PRO A 76 0.83 12.47 -3.61
CA PRO A 76 2.13 12.17 -3.01
C PRO A 76 2.15 10.81 -2.31
N PHE A 77 1.02 10.39 -1.70
CA PHE A 77 0.90 9.08 -1.08
C PHE A 77 1.08 7.94 -2.10
N VAL A 78 0.34 7.98 -3.21
CA VAL A 78 0.41 6.95 -4.27
C VAL A 78 1.80 6.94 -4.91
N LEU A 79 2.36 8.12 -5.23
CA LEU A 79 3.70 8.19 -5.81
C LEU A 79 4.76 7.63 -4.86
N SER A 80 4.70 7.96 -3.56
CA SER A 80 5.64 7.41 -2.58
C SER A 80 5.55 5.88 -2.47
N ALA A 81 4.34 5.32 -2.52
CA ALA A 81 4.15 3.87 -2.51
C ALA A 81 4.74 3.20 -3.77
N LEU A 82 4.54 3.79 -4.94
CA LEU A 82 5.11 3.32 -6.20
C LEU A 82 6.64 3.34 -6.16
N LEU A 83 7.25 4.44 -5.70
CA LEU A 83 8.71 4.55 -5.56
C LEU A 83 9.27 3.53 -4.56
N GLY A 84 8.54 3.27 -3.47
CA GLY A 84 8.90 2.23 -2.51
C GLY A 84 8.84 0.82 -3.08
N ALA A 85 7.92 0.56 -4.01
CA ALA A 85 7.79 -0.73 -4.69
C ALA A 85 8.86 -0.91 -5.79
N ASN A 86 9.19 0.16 -6.52
CA ASN A 86 10.22 0.13 -7.56
C ASN A 86 10.87 1.52 -7.73
N PRO A 87 12.11 1.72 -7.26
CA PRO A 87 12.82 3.00 -7.37
C PRO A 87 13.00 3.49 -8.81
N LYS A 88 13.02 2.59 -9.82
CA LYS A 88 13.13 2.97 -11.24
C LYS A 88 11.93 3.78 -11.75
N ILE A 89 10.86 3.87 -10.97
CA ILE A 89 9.71 4.71 -11.29
C ILE A 89 10.08 6.19 -11.28
N ALA A 90 11.11 6.59 -10.51
CA ALA A 90 11.59 7.96 -10.42
C ALA A 90 11.84 8.60 -11.81
N ASP A 91 12.43 7.85 -12.73
CA ASP A 91 12.82 8.34 -14.06
C ASP A 91 11.70 8.24 -15.11
N THR A 92 10.45 8.00 -14.70
CA THR A 92 9.34 7.83 -15.63
C THR A 92 8.53 9.11 -15.83
N ALA A 93 7.98 9.30 -17.05
CA ALA A 93 7.08 10.42 -17.34
C ALA A 93 5.84 10.49 -16.43
N MET A 94 5.42 9.34 -15.85
CA MET A 94 4.35 9.28 -14.86
C MET A 94 4.76 9.99 -13.55
N ALA A 95 5.97 9.70 -13.05
CA ALA A 95 6.52 10.36 -11.87
C ALA A 95 6.77 11.86 -12.13
N GLU A 96 7.36 12.20 -13.29
CA GLU A 96 7.60 13.58 -13.69
C GLU A 96 6.32 14.42 -13.68
N LYS A 97 5.23 13.91 -14.28
CA LYS A 97 3.92 14.59 -14.29
C LYS A 97 3.36 14.78 -12.87
N ALA A 98 3.49 13.77 -12.01
CA ALA A 98 3.04 13.88 -10.62
C ALA A 98 3.84 14.93 -9.85
N ILE A 99 5.17 14.95 -10.01
CA ILE A 99 6.06 15.95 -9.42
C ILE A 99 5.71 17.36 -9.89
N ALA A 100 5.55 17.56 -11.20
CA ALA A 100 5.16 18.84 -11.77
C ALA A 100 3.78 19.30 -11.25
N TRP A 101 2.82 18.37 -11.17
CA TRP A 101 1.50 18.65 -10.62
C TRP A 101 1.56 19.10 -9.16
N MET A 102 2.29 18.36 -8.31
CA MET A 102 2.45 18.68 -6.89
C MET A 102 3.10 20.05 -6.69
N ARG A 103 4.17 20.36 -7.45
CA ARG A 103 4.83 21.67 -7.40
C ARG A 103 3.85 22.81 -7.70
N GLY A 104 2.99 22.63 -8.71
CA GLY A 104 1.94 23.61 -9.04
C GLY A 104 0.85 23.77 -7.98
N LYS A 105 0.76 22.86 -6.99
CA LYS A 105 -0.24 22.86 -5.93
C LYS A 105 0.27 23.32 -4.57
N ILE A 106 1.57 23.51 -4.39
CA ILE A 106 2.13 24.04 -3.14
C ILE A 106 1.61 25.47 -2.92
N ARG A 107 1.07 25.76 -1.73
CA ARG A 107 0.64 27.10 -1.30
C ARG A 107 1.17 27.35 0.11
N GLY A 108 1.79 28.51 0.32
CA GLY A 108 2.38 28.86 1.62
C GLY A 108 3.45 27.87 2.11
N GLY A 109 4.09 27.12 1.20
CA GLY A 109 5.04 26.07 1.57
C GLY A 109 4.40 24.76 2.02
N ALA A 110 3.11 24.54 1.78
CA ALA A 110 2.42 23.30 2.11
C ALA A 110 1.60 22.75 0.93
N LEU A 111 1.38 21.44 0.95
CA LEU A 111 0.41 20.74 0.13
C LEU A 111 -0.80 20.36 0.98
N GLY A 112 -1.97 20.18 0.38
CA GLY A 112 -3.20 19.82 1.11
C GLY A 112 -3.95 21.02 1.69
N VAL A 113 -3.64 22.23 1.20
CA VAL A 113 -4.20 23.51 1.67
C VAL A 113 -4.89 24.31 0.56
N ALA A 114 -5.14 23.71 -0.61
CA ALA A 114 -5.73 24.45 -1.73
C ALA A 114 -7.17 24.93 -1.48
N ASP A 115 -7.91 24.27 -0.59
CA ASP A 115 -9.22 24.72 -0.13
C ASP A 115 -9.05 25.29 1.29
N PRO A 116 -9.41 26.57 1.54
CA PRO A 116 -9.25 27.19 2.84
C PRO A 116 -10.21 26.62 3.90
N ASP A 117 -11.35 26.06 3.48
CA ASP A 117 -12.37 25.52 4.37
C ASP A 117 -12.14 24.03 4.64
N VAL A 118 -11.45 23.33 3.74
CA VAL A 118 -11.23 21.88 3.82
C VAL A 118 -9.77 21.52 3.55
N LEU A 119 -9.02 21.26 4.63
CA LEU A 119 -7.63 20.83 4.54
C LEU A 119 -7.50 19.32 4.25
N GLU A 120 -6.78 18.97 3.17
CA GLU A 120 -6.49 17.57 2.82
C GLU A 120 -5.21 17.08 3.51
N TYR A 121 -5.28 16.85 4.83
CA TYR A 121 -4.18 16.27 5.62
C TYR A 121 -2.81 16.89 5.34
N PRO A 122 -2.64 18.20 5.58
CA PRO A 122 -1.53 18.97 5.01
C PRO A 122 -0.14 18.52 5.48
N VAL A 123 -0.03 18.01 6.71
CA VAL A 123 1.22 17.44 7.24
C VAL A 123 1.61 16.18 6.47
N PHE A 124 0.67 15.25 6.28
CA PHE A 124 0.93 14.01 5.54
C PHE A 124 1.17 14.28 4.05
N ALA A 125 0.35 15.12 3.43
CA ALA A 125 0.50 15.50 2.04
C ALA A 125 1.88 16.12 1.79
N SER A 126 2.30 17.07 2.63
CA SER A 126 3.60 17.74 2.49
C SER A 126 4.76 16.78 2.80
N GLY A 127 4.65 15.93 3.82
CA GLY A 127 5.68 14.96 4.17
C GLY A 127 5.95 13.93 3.06
N PHE A 128 4.89 13.37 2.47
CA PHE A 128 5.04 12.46 1.34
C PHE A 128 5.54 13.20 0.08
N ALA A 129 5.10 14.44 -0.15
CA ALA A 129 5.58 15.23 -1.27
C ALA A 129 7.09 15.48 -1.17
N LEU A 130 7.60 15.86 0.01
CA LEU A 130 9.04 16.01 0.28
C LEU A 130 9.83 14.76 -0.11
N ARG A 131 9.36 13.59 0.34
CA ARG A 131 9.99 12.31 0.00
C ARG A 131 10.01 12.09 -1.52
N CYS A 132 8.89 12.33 -2.20
CA CYS A 132 8.82 12.19 -3.65
C CYS A 132 9.76 13.15 -4.38
N PHE A 133 9.89 14.41 -3.93
CA PHE A 133 10.81 15.37 -4.54
C PHE A 133 12.26 14.92 -4.38
N GLN A 134 12.61 14.40 -3.20
CA GLN A 134 13.93 13.83 -2.94
C GLN A 134 14.20 12.63 -3.85
N ASP A 135 13.25 11.71 -3.97
CA ASP A 135 13.43 10.45 -4.70
C ASP A 135 13.40 10.64 -6.24
N CYS A 136 12.62 11.57 -6.78
CA CYS A 136 12.43 11.73 -8.24
C CYS A 136 13.22 12.86 -8.88
N SER A 137 13.54 13.93 -8.15
CA SER A 137 14.04 15.16 -8.78
C SER A 137 15.32 15.68 -8.17
N GLY A 138 15.66 15.27 -6.94
CA GLY A 138 16.74 15.89 -6.17
C GLY A 138 16.55 17.40 -6.01
N ASP A 139 15.31 17.90 -6.16
CA ASP A 139 14.99 19.33 -6.24
C ASP A 139 15.09 19.98 -4.87
N LYS A 140 16.31 20.44 -4.56
CA LYS A 140 16.64 21.07 -3.30
C LYS A 140 15.85 22.36 -3.07
N GLU A 141 15.49 23.10 -4.12
CA GLU A 141 14.77 24.37 -3.98
C GLU A 141 13.33 24.14 -3.54
N THR A 142 12.62 23.21 -4.19
CA THR A 142 11.26 22.84 -3.77
C THR A 142 11.28 22.24 -2.36
N ILE A 143 12.26 21.40 -2.04
CA ILE A 143 12.42 20.81 -0.70
C ILE A 143 12.59 21.89 0.38
N VAL A 144 13.41 22.91 0.14
CA VAL A 144 13.62 24.01 1.08
C VAL A 144 12.39 24.93 1.20
N SER A 145 11.61 25.05 0.13
CA SER A 145 10.39 25.87 0.12
C SER A 145 9.23 25.26 0.90
N LEU A 146 9.22 23.94 1.05
CA LEU A 146 8.20 23.22 1.82
C LEU A 146 8.47 23.42 3.31
N ARG A 147 7.53 24.09 3.98
CA ARG A 147 7.55 24.29 5.43
C ARG A 147 6.60 23.28 6.03
N VAL A 148 7.15 22.26 6.67
CA VAL A 148 6.35 21.39 7.53
C VAL A 148 6.00 22.21 8.77
N PHE A 149 4.69 22.36 9.01
CA PHE A 149 4.11 23.19 10.07
C PHE A 149 4.68 22.89 11.46
#